data_AF-H7FY70-F1
#
_entry.id   AF-H7FY70-F1
#
_cell.length_a   1.000
_cell.length_b   1.000
_cell.length_c   1.000
_cell.angle_alpha   90.00
_cell.angle_beta   90.00
_cell.angle_gamma   90.00
#
_symmetry.space_group_name_H-M   'P 1'
#
loop_
_entity.id
_entity.type
_entity.pdbx_description
1 polymer ?
#
loop_
_entity_poly.entity_id
_entity_poly.type
_entity_poly.pdbx_seq_one_letter_code
_entity_poly.pdbx_strand_id
1 'polypeptide(L)' 'MGKQLTVLFWGFIYGEVIGYIISALTGVQFDWLASGVICMIGGLIGINCLNYFISDKKASK' A
#
# COMPACT_ATOMS: atom_id res chain seq x y z
N MET A 1 11.75 8.60 -9.40
CA MET A 1 10.79 7.82 -10.21
C MET A 1 10.81 6.33 -9.89
N GLY A 2 11.93 5.61 -10.04
CA GLY A 2 11.96 4.14 -9.86
C GLY A 2 11.41 3.61 -8.52
N LYS A 3 11.74 4.27 -7.40
CA LYS A 3 11.27 3.86 -6.05
C LYS A 3 9.73 3.86 -5.91
N GLN A 4 9.04 4.83 -6.50
CA GLN A 4 7.58 4.90 -6.43
C GLN A 4 6.93 3.81 -7.29
N LEU A 5 7.51 3.52 -8.47
CA LEU A 5 7.03 2.43 -9.32
C LEU A 5 7.18 1.06 -8.63
N THR A 6 8.30 0.85 -7.93
CA THR A 6 8.50 -0.34 -7.10
C THR A 6 7.45 -0.43 -5.99
N VAL A 7 7.14 0.68 -5.32
CA VAL A 7 6.10 0.74 -4.28
C VAL A 7 4.71 0.44 -4.85
N LEU A 8 4.37 0.98 -6.02
CA LEU A 8 3.12 0.70 -6.72
C LEU A 8 2.99 -0.80 -7.05
N PHE A 9 4.04 -1.37 -7.64
CA PHE A 9 4.07 -2.78 -8.03
C PHE A 9 3.93 -3.73 -6.83
N TRP A 10 4.74 -3.52 -5.78
CA TRP A 10 4.67 -4.34 -4.58
C TRP A 10 3.41 -4.07 -3.76
N GLY A 11 2.91 -2.84 -3.73
CA GLY A 11 1.66 -2.48 -3.06
C GLY A 11 0.46 -3.20 -3.67
N PHE A 12 0.45 -3.40 -4.98
CA PHE A 12 -0.57 -4.20 -5.66
C PHE A 12 -0.51 -5.68 -5.26
N ILE A 13 0.67 -6.31 -5.41
CA ILE A 13 0.85 -7.74 -5.12
C ILE A 13 0.55 -8.05 -3.65
N TYR A 14 1.06 -7.26 -2.71
CA TYR A 14 0.76 -7.45 -1.30
C TYR A 14 -0.72 -7.17 -1.00
N GLY A 15 -1.35 -6.26 -1.72
CA GLY A 15 -2.78 -5.99 -1.63
C GLY A 15 -3.64 -7.20 -1.98
N GLU A 16 -3.30 -7.91 -3.06
CA GLU A 16 -4.00 -9.13 -3.46
C GLU A 16 -3.84 -10.23 -2.41
N VAL A 17 -2.62 -10.43 -1.87
CA VAL A 17 -2.37 -11.42 -0.82
C VAL A 17 -3.19 -11.13 0.44
N ILE A 18 -3.17 -9.87 0.91
CA ILE A 18 -3.93 -9.46 2.09
C ILE A 18 -5.43 -9.55 1.83
N GLY A 19 -5.90 -9.07 0.67
CA GLY A 19 -7.30 -9.10 0.29
C GLY A 19 -7.84 -10.53 0.19
N TYR A 20 -7.03 -11.47 -0.32
CA TYR A 20 -7.40 -12.88 -0.39
C TYR A 20 -7.56 -13.48 1.01
N ILE A 21 -6.62 -13.20 1.93
CA ILE A 21 -6.69 -13.65 3.33
C ILE A 21 -7.93 -13.09 4.02
N ILE A 22 -8.22 -11.80 3.85
CA ILE A 22 -9.39 -11.15 4.45
C ILE A 22 -10.69 -11.74 3.88
N SER A 23 -10.75 -11.97 2.57
CA SER A 23 -11.92 -12.57 1.91
C SER A 23 -12.17 -13.99 2.43
N ALA A 24 -11.11 -14.79 2.58
CA ALA A 24 -11.19 -16.13 3.16
C ALA A 24 -11.63 -16.10 4.63
N LEU A 25 -11.23 -15.09 5.41
CA LEU A 25 -11.61 -14.93 6.82
C LEU A 25 -13.05 -14.44 7.01
N THR A 26 -13.53 -13.58 6.12
CA THR A 26 -14.85 -12.94 6.22
C THR A 26 -15.94 -13.69 5.44
N GLY A 27 -15.55 -14.64 4.60
CA GLY A 27 -16.48 -15.37 3.72
C GLY A 27 -17.01 -14.52 2.56
N VAL A 28 -16.42 -13.36 2.30
CA VAL A 28 -16.81 -12.46 1.21
C VAL A 28 -16.10 -12.87 -0.08
N GLN A 29 -16.72 -12.62 -1.23
CA GLN A 29 -16.11 -12.87 -2.53
C GLN A 29 -14.87 -11.98 -2.72
N PHE A 30 -13.75 -12.61 -3.11
CA PHE A 30 -12.50 -11.90 -3.38
C PHE A 30 -12.59 -11.10 -4.68
N ASP A 31 -12.28 -9.80 -4.59
CA ASP A 31 -12.11 -8.90 -5.72
C ASP A 31 -10.62 -8.51 -5.84
N TRP A 32 -9.97 -9.08 -6.86
CA TRP A 32 -8.55 -8.90 -7.14
C TRP A 32 -8.22 -7.46 -7.57
N LEU A 33 -9.10 -6.80 -8.34
CA LEU A 33 -8.89 -5.42 -8.78
C LEU A 33 -9.03 -4.46 -7.59
N ALA A 34 -10.10 -4.61 -6.81
CA ALA A 34 -10.32 -3.74 -5.66
C ALA A 34 -9.21 -3.90 -4.63
N SER A 35 -8.84 -5.14 -4.27
CA SER A 35 -7.80 -5.41 -3.27
C SER A 35 -6.42 -4.88 -3.67
N GLY A 36 -6.00 -5.12 -4.91
CA GLY A 36 -4.71 -4.65 -5.41
C GLY A 36 -4.65 -3.12 -5.54
N VAL A 37 -5.68 -2.48 -6.11
CA VAL A 37 -5.69 -1.02 -6.33
C VAL A 37 -5.80 -0.25 -5.02
N ILE A 38 -6.65 -0.68 -4.08
CA ILE A 38 -6.80 0.00 -2.78
C ILE A 38 -5.47 -0.02 -2.01
N CYS A 39 -4.80 -1.17 -1.94
CA CYS A 39 -3.51 -1.29 -1.26
C CYS A 39 -2.38 -0.57 -2.01
N MET A 40 -2.41 -0.54 -3.35
CA MET A 40 -1.48 0.24 -4.15
C MET A 40 -1.57 1.74 -3.83
N ILE A 41 -2.78 2.31 -3.82
CA ILE A 41 -3.02 3.71 -3.48
C ILE A 41 -2.68 3.97 -2.01
N GLY A 42 -3.11 3.08 -1.11
CA GLY A 42 -2.82 3.16 0.32
C GLY A 42 -1.31 3.16 0.62
N GLY A 43 -0.54 2.30 -0.06
CA GLY A 43 0.92 2.25 0.06
C GLY A 43 1.60 3.53 -0.44
N LEU A 44 1.12 4.09 -1.54
CA LEU A 44 1.59 5.39 -2.06
C LEU A 44 1.34 6.53 -1.06
N ILE A 45 0.12 6.63 -0.52
CA ILE A 45 -0.23 7.66 0.46
C ILE A 45 0.58 7.47 1.73
N GLY A 46 0.63 6.25 2.27
CA GLY A 46 1.35 5.92 3.49
C GLY A 46 2.84 6.28 3.42
N ILE A 47 3.51 5.95 2.31
CA ILE A 47 4.93 6.27 2.13
C ILE A 47 5.17 7.77 1.97
N ASN A 48 4.29 8.49 1.26
CA ASN A 48 4.41 9.95 1.15
C ASN A 48 4.17 10.64 2.51
N CYS A 49 3.18 10.19 3.28
CA CYS A 49 2.94 10.66 4.64
C CYS A 49 4.13 10.37 5.56
N LEU A 50 4.68 9.15 5.54
CA LEU A 50 5.85 8.78 6.34
C LEU A 50 7.07 9.63 5.96
N ASN A 51 7.30 9.87 4.67
CA ASN A 51 8.38 10.76 4.23
C ASN A 51 8.19 12.18 4.75
N TYR A 52 6.97 12.71 4.78
CA TYR A 52 6.67 14.01 5.36
C TYR A 52 6.97 14.05 6.86
N PHE A 53 6.47 13.07 7.63
CA PHE A 53 6.71 12.96 9.08
C PHE A 53 8.19 12.77 9.45
N ILE A 54 8.94 11.99 8.67
CA ILE A 54 10.36 11.74 8.92
C ILE A 54 11.23 12.94 8.51
N SER A 55 10.82 13.70 7.48
CA SER A 55 11.57 14.87 7.02
C SER A 55 11.51 16.03 8.02
N ASP A 56 10.39 16.18 8.74
CA ASP A 56 10.23 17.13 9.84
C ASP A 56 11.29 16.91 10.94
N LYS A 57 11.54 15.65 11.33
CA LYS A 57 12.58 15.28 12.31
C LYS A 57 14.00 15.62 11.88
N LYS A 58 14.28 15.72 10.57
CA LYS A 58 15.62 16.04 10.03
C LYS A 58 15.90 17.54 9.95
N ALA A 59 14.88 18.39 9.89
CA ALA A 59 15.02 19.84 9.82
C ALA A 59 15.30 20.51 11.19
N SER A 60 15.10 19.76 12.29
CA SER A 60 15.29 20.24 13.66
C SER A 60 16.66 19.88 14.27
N LYS A 61 17.66 19.49 13.47
CA LYS A 61 19.01 19.16 13.94
C LYS A 61 20.05 19.99 13.19
#